data_AF-A0A2W5Z0Y4-F1
#
_entry.id   AF-A0A2W5Z0Y4-F1
#
_cell.length_a   1.000
_cell.length_b   1.000
_cell.length_c   1.000
_cell.angle_alpha   90.00
_cell.angle_beta   90.00
_cell.angle_gamma   90.00
#
_symmetry.space_group_name_H-M   'P 1'
#
loop_
_entity.id
_entity.type
_entity.pdbx_description
1 polymer ?
#
loop_
_entity_poly.entity_id
_entity_poly.type
_entity_poly.pdbx_seq_one_letter_code
_entity_poly.pdbx_strand_id
1 'polypeptide(L)'
;MTAARQITRMVGLLTVVVAVTEVTVVTVAGRLADRVYVSVAVCIALATTALAILLARRRPANLVAPLLSSMGLLAGLVAFSDTYLPARTRHPSLPDLPDVASALLSVTWIWLYVAVALLMLVFPDGRLPGRSWRWVAAGLPAVGLATQVVMVTSPGTYDSPYEAVRHPFGDLPADLATAAKALLFPTLVVLLLACAISLWVRFKHGDDVMCRDIGD
;
A
#
# COMPACT_ATOMS: atom_id res chain seq x y z
N MET A 1 -18.40 -6.47 19.24
CA MET A 1 -18.40 -6.33 17.77
C MET A 1 -16.96 -6.12 17.34
N THR A 2 -16.37 -7.04 16.58
CA THR A 2 -14.91 -7.11 16.38
C THR A 2 -14.38 -5.89 15.61
N ALA A 3 -13.45 -5.14 16.22
CA ALA A 3 -12.82 -3.95 15.64
C ALA A 3 -12.34 -4.17 14.20
N ALA A 4 -11.84 -5.37 13.88
CA ALA A 4 -11.44 -5.76 12.53
C ALA A 4 -12.56 -5.58 11.48
N ARG A 5 -13.81 -5.91 11.82
CA ARG A 5 -14.95 -5.77 10.90
C ARG A 5 -15.34 -4.32 10.68
N GLN A 6 -15.20 -3.46 11.70
CA GLN A 6 -15.42 -2.02 11.55
C GLN A 6 -14.33 -1.39 10.69
N ILE A 7 -13.05 -1.73 10.94
CA ILE A 7 -11.92 -1.26 10.14
C ILE A 7 -12.09 -1.66 8.66
N THR A 8 -12.38 -2.93 8.35
CA THR A 8 -12.61 -3.36 6.96
C THR A 8 -13.76 -2.61 6.28
N ARG A 9 -14.82 -2.26 7.01
CA ARG A 9 -15.93 -1.47 6.45
C ARG A 9 -15.54 -0.03 6.20
N MET A 10 -14.83 0.60 7.14
CA MET A 10 -14.36 1.99 6.99
C MET A 10 -13.38 2.10 5.84
N VAL A 11 -12.40 1.19 5.77
CA VAL A 11 -11.44 1.12 4.67
C VAL A 11 -12.17 0.84 3.36
N GLY A 12 -13.13 -0.09 3.35
CA GLY A 12 -13.90 -0.37 2.14
C GLY A 12 -14.75 0.80 1.65
N LEU A 13 -15.36 1.58 2.55
CA LEU A 13 -16.05 2.81 2.20
C LEU A 13 -15.08 3.84 1.61
N LEU A 14 -13.91 3.98 2.22
CA LEU A 14 -12.87 4.88 1.73
C LEU A 14 -12.36 4.46 0.34
N THR A 15 -12.18 3.16 0.08
CA THR A 15 -11.84 2.65 -1.25
C THR A 15 -12.88 3.04 -2.29
N VAL A 16 -14.17 2.94 -1.97
CA VAL A 16 -15.25 3.35 -2.88
C VAL A 16 -15.21 4.85 -3.16
N VAL A 17 -14.98 5.68 -2.14
CA VAL A 17 -14.87 7.14 -2.31
C VAL A 17 -13.67 7.49 -3.21
N VAL A 18 -12.51 6.87 -2.99
CA VAL A 18 -11.32 7.05 -3.84
C VAL A 18 -11.63 6.61 -5.28
N ALA A 19 -12.18 5.42 -5.48
CA ALA A 19 -12.52 4.90 -6.80
C ALA A 19 -13.51 5.81 -7.56
N VAL A 20 -14.56 6.31 -6.90
CA VAL A 20 -15.52 7.24 -7.50
C VAL A 20 -14.83 8.56 -7.87
N THR A 21 -13.95 9.05 -7.02
CA THR A 21 -13.19 10.28 -7.26
C THR A 21 -12.28 10.11 -8.48
N GLU A 22 -11.53 9.01 -8.55
CA GLU A 22 -10.64 8.71 -9.68
C GLU A 22 -11.41 8.58 -11.00
N VAL A 23 -12.51 7.82 -11.01
CA VAL A 23 -13.35 7.65 -12.20
C VAL A 23 -13.91 9.01 -12.66
N THR A 24 -14.32 9.86 -11.72
CA THR A 24 -14.79 11.21 -12.05
C THR A 24 -13.68 12.07 -12.65
N VAL A 25 -12.49 12.08 -12.04
CA VAL A 25 -11.33 12.85 -12.54
C VAL A 25 -10.95 12.38 -13.95
N VAL A 26 -10.89 11.07 -14.17
CA VAL A 26 -10.41 10.50 -15.43
C VAL A 26 -11.46 10.54 -16.55
N THR A 27 -12.75 10.56 -16.22
CA THR A 27 -13.81 10.82 -17.22
C THR A 27 -13.83 12.27 -17.67
N VAL A 28 -13.56 13.23 -16.76
CA VAL A 28 -13.52 14.67 -17.08
C VAL A 28 -12.22 15.08 -17.76
N ALA A 29 -11.08 14.57 -17.29
CA ALA A 29 -9.76 15.12 -17.59
C ALA A 29 -8.69 14.08 -18.01
N GLY A 30 -9.05 12.79 -18.02
CA GLY A 30 -8.13 11.69 -18.30
C GLY A 30 -8.03 11.34 -19.78
N ARG A 31 -6.81 10.99 -20.21
CA ARG A 31 -6.55 10.39 -21.53
C ARG A 31 -7.07 8.96 -21.60
N LEU A 32 -7.12 8.37 -22.80
CA LEU A 32 -7.49 6.96 -22.96
C LEU A 32 -6.57 6.03 -22.13
N ALA A 33 -5.26 6.30 -22.11
CA ALA A 33 -4.31 5.57 -21.28
C ALA A 33 -4.64 5.69 -19.78
N ASP A 34 -4.89 6.91 -19.29
CA ASP A 34 -5.28 7.17 -17.89
C ASP A 34 -6.60 6.44 -17.54
N ARG A 35 -7.57 6.43 -18.46
CA ARG A 35 -8.86 5.72 -18.34
C ARG A 35 -8.67 4.23 -18.18
N VAL A 36 -7.85 3.62 -19.04
CA VAL A 36 -7.56 2.18 -18.97
C VAL A 36 -6.83 1.86 -17.67
N TYR A 37 -5.80 2.63 -17.32
CA TYR A 37 -5.03 2.45 -16.09
C TYR A 37 -5.90 2.52 -14.83
N VAL A 38 -6.69 3.59 -14.68
CA VAL A 38 -7.60 3.75 -13.53
C VAL A 38 -8.70 2.71 -13.52
N SER A 39 -9.27 2.33 -14.68
CA SER A 39 -10.30 1.28 -14.73
C SER A 39 -9.76 -0.06 -14.23
N VAL A 40 -8.53 -0.42 -14.63
CA VAL A 40 -7.87 -1.64 -14.14
C VAL A 40 -7.58 -1.54 -12.65
N ALA A 41 -7.01 -0.42 -12.20
CA ALA A 41 -6.69 -0.19 -10.79
C ALA A 41 -7.95 -0.25 -9.90
N VAL A 42 -9.03 0.41 -10.30
CA VAL A 42 -10.32 0.40 -9.61
C VAL A 42 -10.94 -1.00 -9.59
N CYS A 43 -10.90 -1.73 -10.71
CA CYS A 43 -11.37 -3.13 -10.74
C CYS A 43 -10.62 -3.99 -9.72
N ILE A 44 -9.28 -3.88 -9.68
CA ILE A 44 -8.44 -4.62 -8.74
C ILE A 44 -8.74 -4.19 -7.29
N ALA A 45 -8.81 -2.88 -7.04
CA ALA A 45 -9.08 -2.31 -5.72
C ALA A 45 -10.43 -2.77 -5.16
N LEU A 46 -11.49 -2.70 -5.97
CA LEU A 46 -12.84 -3.12 -5.60
C LEU A 46 -12.94 -4.63 -5.43
N ALA A 47 -12.35 -5.43 -6.33
CA ALA A 47 -12.34 -6.88 -6.21
C ALA A 47 -11.62 -7.33 -4.92
N THR A 48 -10.46 -6.74 -4.64
CA THR A 48 -9.66 -7.01 -3.44
C THR A 48 -10.40 -6.61 -2.17
N THR A 49 -11.05 -5.44 -2.18
CA THR A 49 -11.85 -4.94 -1.06
C THR A 49 -13.12 -5.77 -0.84
N ALA A 50 -13.79 -6.21 -1.92
CA ALA A 50 -14.95 -7.09 -1.83
C ALA A 50 -14.57 -8.44 -1.21
N LEU A 51 -13.44 -9.02 -1.62
CA LEU A 51 -12.89 -10.23 -1.04
C LEU A 51 -12.56 -10.03 0.45
N ALA A 52 -11.98 -8.88 0.81
CA ALA A 52 -11.70 -8.52 2.20
C ALA A 52 -12.98 -8.41 3.06
N ILE A 53 -14.03 -7.79 2.53
CA ILE A 53 -15.33 -7.68 3.21
C ILE A 53 -15.96 -9.06 3.39
N LEU A 54 -15.89 -9.93 2.36
CA LEU A 54 -16.39 -11.30 2.43
C LEU A 54 -15.62 -12.10 3.49
N LEU A 55 -14.30 -11.94 3.54
CA LEU A 55 -13.43 -12.59 4.52
C LEU A 55 -13.73 -12.09 5.94
N ALA A 56 -13.94 -10.78 6.14
CA ALA A 56 -14.34 -10.22 7.43
C ALA A 56 -15.71 -10.73 7.91
N ARG A 57 -16.62 -11.07 6.99
CA ARG A 57 -17.92 -11.68 7.32
C ARG A 57 -17.78 -13.15 7.71
N ARG A 58 -16.96 -13.92 6.99
CA ARG A 58 -16.78 -15.37 7.23
C ARG A 58 -15.84 -15.67 8.40
N ARG A 59 -14.80 -14.87 8.61
CA ARG A 59 -13.79 -15.05 9.67
C ARG A 59 -13.47 -13.72 10.37
N PRO A 60 -14.34 -13.25 11.29
CA PRO A 60 -14.25 -11.91 11.91
C PRO A 60 -13.05 -11.71 12.85
N ALA A 61 -12.33 -12.78 13.20
CA ALA A 61 -11.11 -12.74 14.01
C ALA A 61 -9.82 -12.71 13.15
N ASN A 62 -9.92 -12.78 11.82
CA ASN A 62 -8.76 -12.87 10.95
C ASN A 62 -8.20 -11.47 10.59
N LEU A 63 -6.92 -11.25 10.89
CA LEU A 63 -6.19 -10.02 10.57
C LEU A 63 -5.93 -9.83 9.06
N VAL A 64 -6.11 -10.87 8.25
CA VAL A 64 -5.99 -10.80 6.79
C VAL A 64 -7.03 -9.86 6.17
N ALA A 65 -8.25 -9.80 6.71
CA ALA A 65 -9.33 -8.99 6.14
C ALA A 65 -9.05 -7.47 6.15
N PRO A 66 -8.64 -6.82 7.25
CA PRO A 66 -8.28 -5.41 7.22
C PRO A 66 -7.03 -5.12 6.37
N LEU A 67 -6.04 -6.02 6.34
CA LEU A 67 -4.84 -5.87 5.50
C LEU A 67 -5.18 -5.91 4.01
N LEU A 68 -5.99 -6.90 3.61
CA LEU A 68 -6.45 -7.03 2.22
C LEU A 68 -7.30 -5.83 1.79
N SER A 69 -8.17 -5.33 2.66
CA SER A 69 -8.94 -4.10 2.39
C SER A 69 -8.02 -2.89 2.23
N SER A 70 -6.97 -2.80 3.04
CA SER A 70 -5.99 -1.70 2.98
C SER A 70 -5.21 -1.74 1.68
N MET A 71 -4.89 -2.92 1.15
CA MET A 71 -4.26 -3.05 -0.17
C MET A 71 -5.14 -2.51 -1.29
N GLY A 72 -6.45 -2.79 -1.26
CA GLY A 72 -7.39 -2.23 -2.23
C GLY A 72 -7.42 -0.71 -2.18
N LEU A 73 -7.46 -0.14 -0.99
CA LEU A 73 -7.40 1.32 -0.81
C LEU A 73 -6.07 1.91 -1.32
N LEU A 74 -4.95 1.30 -0.95
CA LEU A 74 -3.62 1.77 -1.34
C LEU A 74 -3.40 1.69 -2.85
N ALA A 75 -3.91 0.65 -3.51
CA ALA A 75 -3.86 0.56 -4.97
C ALA A 75 -4.60 1.73 -5.64
N GLY A 76 -5.79 2.09 -5.13
CA GLY A 76 -6.52 3.29 -5.60
C GLY A 76 -5.78 4.58 -5.27
N LEU A 77 -5.17 4.72 -4.10
CA LEU A 77 -4.38 5.91 -3.77
C LEU A 77 -3.14 6.07 -4.67
N VAL A 78 -2.49 4.97 -5.04
CA VAL A 78 -1.36 5.00 -5.99
C VAL A 78 -1.84 5.43 -7.37
N ALA A 79 -2.92 4.84 -7.89
CA ALA A 79 -3.47 5.23 -9.18
C ALA A 79 -3.92 6.70 -9.20
N PHE A 80 -4.50 7.18 -8.11
CA PHE A 80 -4.84 8.59 -7.92
C PHE A 80 -3.58 9.44 -7.94
N SER A 81 -2.54 9.04 -7.22
CA SER A 81 -1.27 9.77 -7.16
C SER A 81 -0.61 9.90 -8.54
N ASP A 82 -0.71 8.89 -9.39
CA ASP A 82 -0.09 8.90 -10.72
C ASP A 82 -0.88 9.75 -11.73
N THR A 83 -2.21 9.81 -11.59
CA THR A 83 -3.09 10.36 -12.63
C THR A 83 -3.65 11.74 -12.31
N TYR A 84 -3.77 12.10 -11.04
CA TYR A 84 -4.44 13.34 -10.63
C TYR A 84 -3.70 14.60 -11.08
N LEU A 85 -2.39 14.68 -10.81
CA LEU A 85 -1.61 15.87 -11.13
C LEU A 85 -1.54 16.11 -12.66
N PRO A 86 -1.30 15.07 -13.50
CA PRO A 86 -1.42 15.20 -14.94
C PRO A 86 -2.82 15.59 -15.41
N ALA A 87 -3.89 15.08 -14.78
CA ALA A 87 -5.26 15.47 -15.11
C ALA A 87 -5.52 16.95 -14.79
N ARG A 88 -5.07 17.44 -13.62
CA ARG A 88 -5.18 18.84 -13.20
C ARG A 88 -4.41 19.79 -14.12
N THR A 89 -3.20 19.44 -14.54
CA THR A 89 -2.43 20.30 -15.49
C THR A 89 -3.17 20.54 -16.81
N ARG A 90 -4.04 19.61 -17.22
CA ARG A 90 -4.87 19.73 -18.44
C ARG A 90 -6.19 20.45 -18.16
N HIS A 91 -6.73 20.25 -16.96
CA HIS A 91 -8.00 20.83 -16.51
C HIS A 91 -7.80 21.61 -15.21
N PRO A 92 -7.38 22.88 -15.29
CA PRO A 92 -7.16 23.74 -14.12
C PRO A 92 -8.40 24.01 -13.27
N SER A 93 -9.59 23.60 -13.75
CA SER A 93 -10.83 23.66 -12.97
C SER A 93 -10.93 22.59 -11.88
N LEU A 94 -10.03 21.59 -11.88
CA LEU A 94 -9.92 20.63 -10.79
C LEU A 94 -9.35 21.31 -9.53
N PRO A 95 -9.77 20.89 -8.32
CA PRO A 95 -9.28 21.47 -7.07
C PRO A 95 -7.76 21.39 -6.96
N ASP A 96 -7.14 22.38 -6.33
CA ASP A 96 -5.74 22.27 -5.96
C ASP A 96 -5.58 21.40 -4.71
N LEU A 97 -4.62 20.47 -4.77
CA LEU A 97 -4.18 19.72 -3.60
C LEU A 97 -3.16 20.55 -2.82
N PRO A 98 -3.27 20.60 -1.48
CA PRO A 98 -2.21 21.17 -0.66
C PRO A 98 -0.85 20.54 -0.95
N ASP A 99 0.23 21.33 -0.91
CA ASP A 99 1.60 20.83 -1.12
C ASP A 99 1.92 19.66 -0.19
N VAL A 100 1.44 19.72 1.06
CA VAL A 100 1.54 18.63 2.04
C VAL A 100 0.90 17.33 1.53
N ALA A 101 -0.31 17.41 0.98
CA ALA A 101 -1.01 16.22 0.48
C ALA A 101 -0.29 15.64 -0.73
N SER A 102 0.15 16.50 -1.65
CA SER A 102 0.88 16.09 -2.85
C SER A 102 2.23 15.44 -2.52
N ALA A 103 2.95 15.97 -1.52
CA ALA A 103 4.19 15.38 -1.03
C ALA A 103 3.97 14.00 -0.38
N LEU A 104 2.88 13.79 0.35
CA LEU A 104 2.56 12.47 0.91
C LEU A 104 2.13 11.48 -0.18
N LEU A 105 1.41 11.95 -1.20
CA LEU A 105 0.96 11.13 -2.33
C LEU A 105 2.13 10.62 -3.18
N SER A 106 3.17 11.44 -3.38
CA SER A 106 4.35 11.05 -4.18
C SER A 106 5.10 9.83 -3.63
N VAL A 107 4.96 9.55 -2.33
CA VAL A 107 5.62 8.40 -1.66
C VAL A 107 4.61 7.32 -1.23
N THR A 108 3.33 7.43 -1.61
CA THR A 108 2.29 6.51 -1.11
C THR A 108 2.50 5.06 -1.55
N TRP A 109 3.20 4.84 -2.67
CA TRP A 109 3.55 3.51 -3.19
C TRP A 109 4.24 2.62 -2.17
N ILE A 110 4.99 3.17 -1.21
CA ILE A 110 5.71 2.39 -0.20
C ILE A 110 4.77 1.58 0.69
N TRP A 111 3.59 2.13 0.98
CA TRP A 111 2.61 1.48 1.84
C TRP A 111 2.02 0.24 1.19
N LEU A 112 2.00 0.18 -0.14
CA LEU A 112 1.58 -1.02 -0.86
C LEU A 112 2.55 -2.17 -0.60
N TYR A 113 3.87 -1.91 -0.63
CA TYR A 113 4.88 -2.89 -0.27
C TYR A 113 4.78 -3.32 1.20
N VAL A 114 4.57 -2.38 2.12
CA VAL A 114 4.36 -2.67 3.55
C VAL A 114 3.12 -3.54 3.76
N ALA A 115 2.01 -3.23 3.09
CA ALA A 115 0.77 -3.98 3.19
C ALA A 115 0.93 -5.41 2.63
N VAL A 116 1.61 -5.57 1.50
CA VAL A 116 1.94 -6.89 0.93
C VAL A 116 2.82 -7.69 1.89
N ALA A 117 3.88 -7.09 2.44
CA ALA A 117 4.79 -7.74 3.38
C ALA A 117 4.06 -8.22 4.65
N LEU A 118 3.19 -7.37 5.20
CA LEU A 118 2.35 -7.72 6.35
C LEU A 118 1.34 -8.83 6.01
N LEU A 119 0.75 -8.78 4.81
CA LEU A 119 -0.16 -9.82 4.35
C LEU A 119 0.56 -11.17 4.26
N MET A 120 1.74 -11.21 3.62
CA MET A 120 2.57 -12.42 3.52
C MET A 120 2.96 -12.98 4.88
N LEU A 121 3.20 -12.11 5.86
CA LEU A 121 3.57 -12.52 7.22
C LEU A 121 2.40 -13.11 8.01
N VAL A 122 1.19 -12.58 7.80
CA VAL A 122 -0.02 -12.99 8.52
C VAL A 122 -0.71 -14.19 7.86
N PHE A 123 -0.54 -14.34 6.54
CA PHE A 123 -1.11 -15.44 5.76
C PHE A 123 -0.33 -16.75 5.95
N PRO A 124 -0.96 -17.96 5.89
CA PRO A 124 -2.41 -18.26 5.84
C PRO A 124 -3.23 -18.23 7.15
N ASP A 125 -2.63 -18.38 8.34
CA ASP A 125 -3.41 -18.66 9.57
C ASP A 125 -4.03 -17.43 10.23
N GLY A 126 -3.72 -16.21 9.78
CA GLY A 126 -4.18 -14.99 10.42
C GLY A 126 -3.45 -14.67 11.73
N ARG A 127 -2.33 -15.35 12.01
CA ARG A 127 -1.53 -15.25 13.24
C ARG A 127 -0.05 -15.14 12.92
N LEU A 128 0.69 -14.45 13.78
CA LEU A 128 2.14 -14.31 13.65
C LEU A 128 2.85 -15.62 14.02
N PRO A 129 3.86 -16.08 13.25
CA PRO A 129 4.53 -17.37 13.45
C PRO A 129 5.43 -17.45 14.70
N GLY A 130 5.55 -16.38 15.50
CA GLY A 130 6.29 -16.38 16.77
C GLY A 130 6.45 -14.99 17.40
N ARG A 131 7.06 -14.93 18.59
CA ARG A 131 7.30 -13.67 19.34
C ARG A 131 8.34 -12.77 18.67
N SER A 132 9.31 -13.34 17.95
CA SER A 132 10.32 -12.61 17.16
C SER A 132 9.71 -11.91 15.94
N TRP A 133 8.72 -12.52 15.29
CA TRP A 133 8.04 -11.96 14.12
C TRP A 133 7.14 -10.75 14.45
N ARG A 134 6.83 -10.51 15.73
CA ARG A 134 6.18 -9.27 16.17
C ARG A 134 7.06 -8.04 15.90
N TRP A 135 8.38 -8.20 16.02
CA TRP A 135 9.33 -7.13 15.70
C TRP A 135 9.39 -6.86 14.20
N VAL A 136 9.32 -7.90 13.36
CA VAL A 136 9.24 -7.74 11.90
C VAL A 136 7.92 -7.06 11.50
N ALA A 137 6.80 -7.49 12.08
CA ALA A 137 5.50 -6.88 11.84
C ALA A 137 5.42 -5.40 12.27
N ALA A 138 6.11 -5.01 13.35
CA ALA A 138 6.21 -3.62 13.79
C ALA A 138 7.27 -2.83 13.01
N GLY A 139 8.35 -3.49 12.58
CA GLY A 139 9.44 -2.91 11.81
C GLY A 139 9.00 -2.49 10.41
N LEU A 140 8.12 -3.26 9.76
CA LEU A 140 7.59 -2.93 8.42
C LEU A 140 6.93 -1.54 8.35
N PRO A 141 5.92 -1.19 9.16
CA PRO A 141 5.35 0.15 9.15
C PRO A 141 6.33 1.22 9.65
N ALA A 142 7.26 0.88 10.56
CA ALA A 142 8.29 1.82 11.01
C ALA A 142 9.27 2.19 9.88
N VAL A 143 9.72 1.20 9.10
CA VAL A 143 10.59 1.40 7.92
C VAL A 143 9.83 2.14 6.82
N GLY A 144 8.55 1.77 6.58
CA GLY A 144 7.68 2.50 5.66
C GLY A 144 7.54 3.97 6.02
N LEU A 145 7.27 4.27 7.30
CA LEU A 145 7.15 5.63 7.80
C LEU A 145 8.49 6.38 7.72
N ALA A 146 9.59 5.76 8.14
CA ALA A 146 10.92 6.36 8.05
C ALA A 146 11.28 6.71 6.61
N THR A 147 10.97 5.82 5.67
CA THR A 147 11.21 6.05 4.25
C THR A 147 10.30 7.15 3.70
N GLN A 148 9.03 7.19 4.09
CA GLN A 148 8.14 8.28 3.71
C GLN A 148 8.66 9.63 4.20
N VAL A 149 9.06 9.73 5.46
CA VAL A 149 9.64 10.95 6.03
C VAL A 149 10.88 11.36 5.23
N VAL A 150 11.86 10.45 5.09
CA VAL A 150 13.12 10.74 4.37
C VAL A 150 12.88 11.17 2.92
N MET A 151 11.93 10.56 2.22
CA MET A 151 11.62 10.91 0.83
C MET A 151 10.91 12.26 0.71
N VAL A 152 9.98 12.55 1.61
CA VAL A 152 9.23 13.81 1.63
C VAL A 152 10.13 15.00 1.97
N THR A 153 11.15 14.79 2.81
CA THR A 153 12.12 15.81 3.22
C THR A 153 13.47 15.69 2.50
N SER A 154 13.56 14.91 1.43
CA SER A 154 14.81 14.77 0.68
C SER A 154 15.04 16.02 -0.16
N PRO A 155 16.27 16.57 -0.16
CA PRO A 155 16.62 17.63 -1.11
C PRO A 155 16.51 17.11 -2.55
N GLY A 156 16.10 17.99 -3.46
CA GLY A 156 15.88 17.69 -4.89
C GLY A 156 14.41 17.81 -5.31
N THR A 157 14.09 17.56 -6.57
CA THR A 157 12.70 17.51 -7.03
C THR A 157 12.06 16.16 -6.68
N TYR A 158 10.76 16.13 -6.39
CA TYR A 158 10.03 14.86 -6.32
C TYR A 158 9.98 14.18 -7.67
N ASP A 159 9.76 12.87 -7.66
CA ASP A 159 9.58 12.08 -8.88
C ASP A 159 8.35 12.56 -9.66
N SER A 160 8.41 12.39 -10.98
CA SER A 160 7.28 12.65 -11.86
C SER A 160 6.04 11.88 -11.39
N PRO A 161 4.85 12.50 -11.31
CA PRO A 161 4.47 13.82 -11.83
C PRO A 161 4.68 15.02 -10.88
N TYR A 162 5.28 14.82 -9.70
CA TYR A 162 5.30 15.79 -8.60
C TYR A 162 6.45 16.80 -8.61
N GLU A 163 7.20 16.90 -9.70
CA GLU A 163 8.40 17.75 -9.85
C GLU A 163 8.16 19.22 -9.47
N ALA A 164 6.96 19.75 -9.71
CA ALA A 164 6.59 21.14 -9.45
C ALA A 164 6.07 21.40 -8.02
N VAL A 165 5.93 20.38 -7.19
CA VAL A 165 5.42 20.50 -5.82
C VAL A 165 6.51 21.04 -4.91
N ARG A 166 6.16 22.04 -4.08
CA ARG A 166 7.09 22.63 -3.11
C ARG A 166 7.28 21.70 -1.93
N HIS A 167 8.50 21.68 -1.36
CA HIS A 167 8.81 20.96 -0.12
C HIS A 167 8.14 21.62 1.08
N PRO A 168 7.05 21.06 1.62
CA PRO A 168 6.33 21.69 2.72
C PRO A 168 7.04 21.53 4.07
N PHE A 169 7.94 20.54 4.16
CA PHE A 169 8.58 20.11 5.40
C PHE A 169 10.05 20.54 5.51
N GLY A 170 10.57 21.25 4.50
CA GLY A 170 11.97 21.62 4.39
C GLY A 170 12.88 20.46 3.97
N ASP A 171 14.14 20.80 3.71
CA ASP A 171 15.15 19.87 3.20
C ASP A 171 16.03 19.31 4.32
N LEU A 172 16.23 17.99 4.33
CA LEU A 172 17.28 17.34 5.09
C LEU A 172 18.66 17.66 4.46
N PRO A 173 19.75 17.58 5.25
CA PRO A 173 21.10 17.56 4.69
C PRO A 173 21.23 16.45 3.63
N ALA A 174 21.76 16.79 2.45
CA ALA A 174 21.83 15.86 1.31
C ALA A 174 22.57 14.56 1.62
N ASP A 175 23.64 14.64 2.42
CA ASP A 175 24.41 13.47 2.85
C ASP A 175 23.58 12.54 3.73
N LEU A 176 22.78 13.11 4.65
CA LEU A 176 21.90 12.35 5.53
C LEU A 176 20.76 11.70 4.76
N ALA A 177 20.14 12.43 3.84
CA ALA A 177 19.09 11.89 2.98
C ALA A 177 19.63 10.74 2.12
N THR A 178 20.81 10.91 1.51
CA THR A 178 21.44 9.88 0.67
C THR A 178 21.80 8.64 1.48
N ALA A 179 22.44 8.81 2.65
CA ALA A 179 22.77 7.71 3.54
C ALA A 179 21.52 6.97 4.05
N ALA A 180 20.47 7.71 4.42
CA ALA A 180 19.21 7.13 4.86
C ALA A 180 18.52 6.34 3.74
N LYS A 181 18.47 6.86 2.51
CA LYS A 181 17.94 6.13 1.35
C LYS A 181 18.75 4.87 1.04
N ALA A 182 20.08 4.98 1.08
CA ALA A 182 20.99 3.86 0.86
C ALA A 182 20.85 2.75 1.90
N LEU A 183 20.39 3.06 3.12
CA LEU A 183 20.11 2.08 4.17
C LEU A 183 18.67 1.55 4.12
N LEU A 184 17.69 2.43 3.93
CA LEU A 184 16.26 2.09 3.99
C LEU A 184 15.83 1.21 2.82
N PHE A 185 16.32 1.50 1.61
CA PHE A 185 15.98 0.72 0.43
C PHE A 185 16.40 -0.75 0.52
N PRO A 186 17.67 -1.11 0.82
CA PRO A 186 18.04 -2.51 1.00
C PRO A 186 17.36 -3.13 2.22
N THR A 187 17.11 -2.38 3.29
CA THR A 187 16.35 -2.88 4.45
C THR A 187 14.94 -3.30 4.05
N LEU A 188 14.25 -2.48 3.26
CA LEU A 188 12.93 -2.81 2.72
C LEU A 188 12.99 -4.08 1.86
N VAL A 189 13.97 -4.18 0.96
CA VAL A 189 14.16 -5.37 0.11
C VAL A 189 14.41 -6.62 0.94
N VAL A 190 15.29 -6.56 1.94
CA VAL A 190 15.57 -7.69 2.84
C VAL A 190 14.31 -8.10 3.62
N LEU A 191 13.51 -7.15 4.10
CA LEU A 191 12.25 -7.44 4.80
C LEU A 191 11.22 -8.08 3.86
N LEU A 192 11.10 -7.61 2.63
CA LEU A 192 10.22 -8.20 1.61
C LEU A 192 10.65 -9.64 1.29
N LEU A 193 11.95 -9.88 1.11
CA LEU A 193 12.50 -11.21 0.89
C LEU A 193 12.29 -12.12 2.11
N ALA A 194 12.48 -11.62 3.33
CA ALA A 194 12.20 -12.38 4.54
C ALA A 194 10.72 -12.79 4.65
N CYS A 195 9.79 -11.89 4.30
CA CYS A 195 8.36 -12.20 4.22
C CYS A 195 8.06 -13.26 3.15
N ALA A 196 8.69 -13.16 1.97
CA ALA A 196 8.53 -14.15 0.90
C ALA A 196 9.09 -15.53 1.29
N ILE A 197 10.27 -15.58 1.91
CA ILE A 197 10.90 -16.82 2.38
C ILE A 197 10.04 -17.46 3.48
N SER A 198 9.52 -16.68 4.43
CA SER A 198 8.57 -17.15 5.45
C SER A 198 7.37 -17.86 4.83
N LEU A 199 6.78 -17.25 3.80
CA LEU A 199 5.63 -17.81 3.10
C LEU A 199 6.00 -19.12 2.38
N TRP A 200 7.13 -19.12 1.67
CA TRP A 200 7.60 -20.29 0.92
C TRP A 200 7.92 -21.49 1.84
N VAL A 201 8.62 -21.25 2.95
CA VAL A 201 8.92 -22.29 3.94
C VAL A 201 7.64 -22.87 4.52
N ARG A 202 6.62 -22.04 4.82
CA ARG A 202 5.33 -22.52 5.31
C ARG A 202 4.56 -23.35 4.30
N PHE A 203 4.53 -22.95 3.03
CA PHE A 203 3.88 -23.73 1.98
C PHE A 203 4.52 -25.11 1.87
N LYS A 204 5.86 -25.16 1.83
CA LYS A 204 6.59 -26.43 1.74
C LYS A 204 6.31 -27.37 2.92
N HIS A 205 6.26 -26.84 4.15
CA HIS A 205 5.94 -27.66 5.33
C HIS A 205 4.48 -28.12 5.39
N GLY A 206 3.55 -27.38 4.78
CA GLY A 206 2.13 -27.76 4.71
C GLY A 206 1.88 -28.90 3.74
N ASP A 207 2.55 -28.89 2.59
CA ASP A 207 2.45 -29.94 1.57
C ASP A 207 3.03 -31.28 2.08
N ASP A 208 4.10 -31.22 2.88
CA ASP A 208 4.74 -32.39 3.49
C ASP A 208 3.83 -33.12 4.49
N VAL A 209 2.90 -32.41 5.16
CA VAL A 209 1.93 -33.02 6.10
C VAL A 209 0.77 -33.67 5.35
N MET A 210 0.27 -33.04 4.28
CA MET A 210 -0.83 -33.56 3.47
C MET A 210 -0.46 -34.85 2.71
N CYS A 211 0.79 -34.95 2.24
CA CYS A 211 1.31 -36.18 1.62
C CYS A 211 1.48 -37.34 2.61
N ARG A 212 1.57 -37.05 3.91
CA ARG A 212 1.69 -38.08 4.95
C ARG A 212 0.34 -38.69 5.32
N ASP A 213 -0.70 -37.86 5.42
CA ASP A 213 -2.07 -38.31 5.74
C ASP A 213 -2.79 -39.09 4.62
N ILE A 214 -2.29 -39.04 3.38
CA ILE A 214 -2.84 -39.82 2.23
C ILE A 214 -2.08 -41.16 2.07
N GLY A 215 -0.97 -41.33 2.77
CA GLY A 215 -0.11 -42.52 2.71
C GLY A 215 -0.39 -43.59 3.76
N ASP A 216 -1.25 -43.31 4.75
CA ASP A 216 -1.71 -44.21 5.81
C ASP A 216 -3.17 -44.66 5.56
#